data_AF-A0A967DHM7-F1
#
_entry.id   AF-A0A967DHM7-F1
#
_cell.length_a   1.000
_cell.length_b   1.000
_cell.length_c   1.000
_cell.angle_alpha   90.00
_cell.angle_beta   90.00
_cell.angle_gamma   90.00
#
_symmetry.space_group_name_H-M   'P 1'
#
loop_
_entity.id
_entity.type
_entity.pdbx_description
1 polymer ?
#
loop_
_entity_poly.entity_id
_entity_poly.type
_entity_poly.pdbx_seq_one_letter_code
_entity_poly.pdbx_strand_id
1 'polypeptide(L)'
;MPATTIKLEHELVRKVAALKPKEESISGYVRGLIEREHAARQHREVAARYQEFLRQNPEERAALEVWEAAPLVDDVEGRKP
;
A
#
# COMPACT_ATOMS: atom_id res chain seq x y z
N MET A 1 -26.22 -7.42 -3.73
CA MET A 1 -24.99 -7.49 -4.55
C MET A 1 -25.12 -8.67 -5.50
N PRO A 2 -24.77 -8.55 -6.78
CA PRO A 2 -24.71 -9.71 -7.68
C PRO A 2 -23.61 -10.67 -7.21
N ALA A 3 -23.90 -11.96 -7.19
CA ALA A 3 -22.91 -12.99 -6.91
C ALA A 3 -22.34 -13.51 -8.23
N THR A 4 -21.01 -13.54 -8.34
CA THR A 4 -20.30 -14.08 -9.50
C THR A 4 -19.43 -15.25 -9.06
N THR A 5 -19.51 -16.38 -9.76
CA THR A 5 -18.74 -17.58 -9.46
C THR A 5 -17.44 -17.58 -10.25
N ILE A 6 -16.30 -17.66 -9.55
CA ILE A 6 -14.97 -17.81 -10.15
C ILE A 6 -14.50 -19.23 -9.87
N LYS A 7 -14.15 -20.00 -10.92
CA LYS A 7 -13.54 -21.32 -10.74
C LYS A 7 -12.09 -21.14 -10.30
N LEU A 8 -11.75 -21.74 -9.17
CA LEU A 8 -10.39 -21.77 -8.64
C LEU A 8 -9.94 -23.21 -8.49
N GLU A 9 -8.66 -23.45 -8.70
CA GLU A 9 -8.05 -24.74 -8.41
C GLU A 9 -8.24 -25.10 -6.93
N HIS A 10 -8.43 -26.39 -6.66
CA HIS A 10 -8.72 -26.90 -5.31
C HIS A 10 -7.66 -26.45 -4.28
N GLU A 11 -6.40 -26.45 -4.68
CA GLU A 11 -5.30 -26.01 -3.82
C GLU A 11 -5.35 -24.51 -3.48
N LEU A 12 -5.87 -23.67 -4.38
CA LEU A 12 -6.06 -22.25 -4.08
C LEU A 12 -7.21 -22.03 -3.10
N VAL A 13 -8.29 -22.80 -3.20
CA VAL A 13 -9.39 -22.74 -2.22
C VAL A 13 -8.91 -23.12 -0.83
N ARG A 14 -8.05 -24.15 -0.72
CA ARG A 14 -7.42 -24.55 0.56
C ARG A 14 -6.56 -23.44 1.14
N LYS A 15 -5.74 -22.79 0.32
CA LYS A 15 -4.91 -21.65 0.76
C LYS A 15 -5.77 -20.50 1.29
N VAL A 16 -6.84 -20.13 0.57
CA VAL A 16 -7.76 -19.08 1.02
C VAL A 16 -8.42 -19.45 2.35
N ALA A 17 -8.89 -20.71 2.48
CA ALA A 17 -9.50 -21.18 3.72
C ALA A 17 -8.54 -21.18 4.92
N ALA A 18 -7.24 -21.42 4.68
CA ALA A 18 -6.20 -21.38 5.71
C ALA A 18 -5.77 -19.95 6.09
N LEU A 19 -5.79 -19.01 5.14
CA LEU A 19 -5.32 -17.64 5.34
C LEU A 19 -6.40 -16.69 5.88
N LYS A 20 -7.70 -17.01 5.67
CA LYS A 20 -8.78 -16.15 6.16
C LYS A 20 -8.87 -16.17 7.70
N PRO A 21 -9.28 -15.05 8.33
CA PRO A 21 -9.77 -15.06 9.70
C PRO A 21 -10.92 -16.05 9.88
N LYS A 22 -11.08 -16.61 11.08
CA LYS A 22 -12.11 -17.65 11.33
C LYS A 22 -13.52 -17.10 11.11
N GLU A 23 -13.72 -15.84 11.46
CA GLU A 23 -14.99 -15.10 11.44
C GLU A 23 -15.37 -14.60 10.03
N GLU A 24 -14.43 -14.59 9.09
CA GLU A 24 -14.65 -14.05 7.75
C GLU A 24 -15.09 -15.14 6.76
N SER A 25 -15.98 -14.81 5.82
CA SER A 25 -16.31 -15.73 4.72
C SER A 25 -15.22 -15.75 3.65
N ILE A 26 -15.13 -16.82 2.85
CA ILE A 26 -14.21 -16.89 1.70
C ILE A 26 -14.42 -15.71 0.75
N SER A 27 -15.67 -15.38 0.44
CA SER A 27 -16.00 -14.25 -0.44
C SER A 27 -15.62 -12.90 0.16
N GLY A 28 -15.75 -12.73 1.48
CA GLY A 28 -15.29 -11.53 2.18
C GLY A 28 -13.77 -11.37 2.08
N TYR A 29 -13.05 -12.44 2.39
CA TYR A 29 -11.59 -12.45 2.34
C TYR A 29 -11.04 -12.16 0.94
N VAL A 30 -11.62 -12.81 -0.08
CA VAL A 30 -11.23 -12.59 -1.49
C VAL A 30 -11.54 -11.17 -1.93
N ARG A 31 -12.70 -10.60 -1.55
CA ARG A 31 -13.01 -9.19 -1.82
C ARG A 31 -11.94 -8.26 -1.24
N GLY A 32 -11.62 -8.43 0.04
CA GLY A 32 -10.60 -7.62 0.70
C GLY A 32 -9.22 -7.77 0.05
N LEU A 33 -8.88 -8.96 -0.44
CA LEU A 33 -7.62 -9.18 -1.16
C LEU A 33 -7.59 -8.42 -2.50
N ILE A 34 -8.69 -8.44 -3.25
CA ILE A 34 -8.82 -7.72 -4.52
C ILE A 34 -8.73 -6.20 -4.28
N GLU A 35 -9.44 -5.68 -3.29
CA GLU A 35 -9.43 -4.25 -2.95
C GLU A 35 -8.03 -3.78 -2.54
N ARG A 36 -7.31 -4.56 -1.72
CA ARG A 36 -5.93 -4.25 -1.34
C ARG A 36 -4.98 -4.26 -2.54
N GLU A 37 -5.05 -5.27 -3.41
CA GLU A 37 -4.20 -5.35 -4.59
C GLU A 37 -4.51 -4.21 -5.58
N HIS A 38 -5.78 -3.87 -5.75
CA HIS A 38 -6.19 -2.74 -6.59
C HIS A 38 -5.62 -1.42 -6.06
N ALA A 39 -5.81 -1.13 -4.77
CA ALA A 39 -5.26 0.07 -4.14
C ALA A 39 -3.72 0.11 -4.25
N ALA A 40 -3.04 -1.02 -4.01
CA ALA A 40 -1.58 -1.12 -4.13
C ALA A 40 -1.08 -0.85 -5.56
N ARG A 41 -1.83 -1.24 -6.59
CA ARG A 41 -1.50 -0.89 -7.99
C ARG A 41 -1.67 0.61 -8.25
N GLN A 42 -2.76 1.20 -7.78
CA GLN A 42 -2.99 2.64 -7.92
C GLN A 42 -1.90 3.45 -7.23
N HIS A 43 -1.51 3.07 -6.01
CA HIS A 43 -0.43 3.74 -5.29
C HIS A 43 0.92 3.63 -6.03
N ARG A 44 1.25 2.46 -6.59
CA ARG A 44 2.46 2.30 -7.40
C ARG A 44 2.45 3.18 -8.64
N GLU A 45 1.31 3.28 -9.32
CA GLU A 45 1.18 4.13 -10.50
C GLU A 45 1.32 5.62 -10.15
N VAL A 46 0.67 6.07 -9.08
CA VAL A 46 0.78 7.46 -8.60
C VAL A 46 2.21 7.78 -8.16
N ALA A 47 2.85 6.88 -7.42
CA ALA A 47 4.24 7.04 -7.00
C ALA A 47 5.19 7.17 -8.20
N ALA A 48 5.03 6.34 -9.24
CA ALA A 48 5.84 6.43 -10.45
C ALA A 48 5.65 7.78 -11.18
N ARG A 49 4.41 8.27 -11.27
CA ARG A 49 4.12 9.59 -11.86
C ARG A 49 4.71 10.73 -11.04
N TYR A 50 4.65 10.64 -9.71
CA TYR A 50 5.22 11.64 -8.82
C TYR A 50 6.76 11.68 -8.90
N GLN A 51 7.40 10.51 -9.00
CA GLN A 51 8.86 10.43 -9.23
C GLN A 51 9.26 11.08 -10.55
N GLU A 52 8.48 10.86 -11.63
CA GLU A 52 8.73 11.52 -12.91
C GLU A 52 8.52 13.03 -12.82
N PHE A 53 7.48 13.49 -12.11
CA PHE A 53 7.26 14.91 -11.84
C PHE A 53 8.45 15.56 -11.13
N LEU A 54 8.99 14.94 -10.07
CA LEU A 54 10.16 15.46 -9.36
C LEU A 54 11.43 15.47 -10.24
N ARG A 55 11.55 14.54 -11.19
CA ARG A 55 12.66 14.55 -12.16
C ARG A 55 12.56 15.72 -13.13
N GLN A 56 11.35 16.12 -13.50
CA GLN A 56 11.08 17.21 -14.43
C GLN A 56 11.08 18.59 -13.77
N ASN A 57 10.88 18.67 -12.44
CA ASN A 57 10.77 19.92 -11.67
C ASN A 57 11.81 19.92 -10.53
N PRO A 58 13.08 20.30 -10.81
CA PRO A 58 14.17 20.26 -9.82
C PRO A 58 13.91 21.12 -8.57
N GLU A 59 13.17 22.21 -8.70
CA GLU A 59 12.76 23.08 -7.59
C GLU A 59 11.85 22.38 -6.59
N GLU A 60 10.91 21.56 -7.07
CA GLU A 60 10.01 20.75 -6.24
C GLU A 60 10.79 19.64 -5.52
N ARG A 61 11.77 19.04 -6.21
CA ARG A 61 12.69 18.09 -5.59
C ARG A 61 13.54 18.73 -4.50
N ALA A 62 14.11 19.91 -4.77
CA ALA A 62 14.91 20.64 -3.80
C ALA A 62 14.09 21.06 -2.57
N ALA A 63 12.84 21.48 -2.78
CA ALA A 63 11.93 21.75 -1.68
C ALA A 63 11.68 20.49 -0.83
N LEU A 64 11.44 19.34 -1.46
CA LEU A 64 11.24 18.07 -0.76
C LEU A 64 12.47 17.64 0.06
N GLU A 65 13.68 17.80 -0.47
CA GLU A 65 14.94 17.50 0.23
C GLU A 65 15.09 18.34 1.51
N VAL A 66 14.64 19.60 1.51
CA VAL A 66 14.62 20.46 2.70
C VAL A 66 13.65 19.92 3.75
N TRP A 67 12.48 19.44 3.34
CA TRP A 67 11.51 18.81 4.25
C TRP A 67 12.02 17.48 4.81
N GLU A 68 12.70 16.67 4.00
CA GLU A 68 13.29 15.40 4.43
C GLU A 68 14.42 15.59 5.44
N ALA A 69 15.21 16.67 5.30
CA ALA A 69 16.29 17.02 6.22
C ALA A 69 15.82 17.78 7.47
N ALA A 70 14.53 18.11 7.58
CA ALA A 70 14.01 18.85 8.71
C ALA A 70 14.08 17.98 9.99
N PRO A 71 14.62 18.50 11.11
CA PRO A 71 14.74 17.73 12.34
C PRO A 71 13.34 17.36 12.85
N LEU A 72 13.13 16.07 13.13
CA LEU A 72 11.92 15.59 13.78
C LEU A 72 11.99 15.92 15.27
N VAL A 73 10.83 16.09 15.92
CA VAL A 73 10.72 16.58 17.30
C VAL A 73 11.53 15.73 18.30
N ASP A 74 11.74 14.45 18.02
CA ASP A 74 12.52 13.53 18.86
C ASP A 74 14.05 13.70 18.74
N ASP A 75 14.57 14.34 17.69
CA ASP A 75 16.00 14.60 17.50
C ASP A 75 16.51 15.83 18.29
N VAL A 76 15.59 16.63 18.84
CA VAL A 76 15.91 17.90 19.53
C VAL A 76 16.09 17.70 21.04
N GLU A 77 15.50 16.66 21.65
CA GLU A 77 15.58 16.41 23.11
C GLU A 77 16.67 15.40 23.54
N GLY A 78 17.57 15.01 22.63
CA GLY A 78 18.56 13.95 22.84
C GLY A 78 20.02 14.37 23.00
N ARG A 79 20.34 15.52 23.62
CA ARG A 79 21.73 15.77 24.08
C ARG A 79 21.84 16.84 25.15
N LYS A 80 21.80 16.43 26.42
CA LYS A 80 22.50 17.11 27.51
C LYS A 80 23.50 16.13 28.14
N PRO A 81 24.75 16.54 28.41
CA PRO A 81 25.76 15.71 29.06
C PRO A 81 25.36 15.32 30.49
#